data_AF-A0A950VLG2-F1
#
_entry.id   AF-A0A950VLG2-F1
#
_cell.length_a   1.000
_cell.length_b   1.000
_cell.length_c   1.000
_cell.angle_alpha   90.00
_cell.angle_beta   90.00
_cell.angle_gamma   90.00
#
_symmetry.space_group_name_H-M   'P 1'
#
loop_
_entity.id
_entity.type
_entity.pdbx_description
1 polymer ?
#
loop_
_entity_poly.entity_id
_entity_poly.type
_entity_poly.pdbx_seq_one_letter_code
_entity_poly.pdbx_strand_id
1 'polypeptide(L)'
;YLKTARAKGLAEHIIITRHALKNALIPVLTLLGLELGGLLTGAIVTETVFAYPGIGLLLISSIGNRDFAVVQPALLLFALQFVLINLLVDVLYAVVDPRITYA
;
A
#
# COMPACT_ATOMS: atom_id res chain seq x y z
N TYR A 1 -2.10 -6.49 -27.75
CA TYR A 1 -3.25 -6.89 -26.92
C TYR A 1 -4.53 -6.15 -27.28
N LEU A 2 -4.64 -4.84 -27.05
CA LEU A 2 -5.89 -4.11 -27.31
C LEU A 2 -6.29 -4.07 -28.80
N LYS A 3 -5.33 -3.80 -29.71
CA LYS A 3 -5.57 -3.84 -31.17
C LYS A 3 -5.99 -5.23 -31.67
N THR A 4 -5.45 -6.28 -31.06
CA THR A 4 -5.76 -7.68 -31.36
C THR A 4 -7.15 -8.09 -30.87
N ALA A 5 -7.57 -7.59 -29.70
CA ALA A 5 -8.93 -7.81 -29.17
C ALA A 5 -9.99 -7.08 -30.00
N ARG A 6 -9.68 -5.86 -30.48
CA ARG A 6 -10.55 -5.11 -31.40
C ARG A 6 -10.69 -5.81 -32.76
N ALA A 7 -9.60 -6.37 -33.28
CA ALA A 7 -9.62 -7.14 -34.53
C ALA A 7 -10.44 -8.45 -34.44
N LYS A 8 -10.69 -8.95 -33.23
CA LYS A 8 -11.59 -10.10 -32.96
C LYS A 8 -13.07 -9.73 -32.80
N GLY A 9 -13.44 -8.46 -32.93
CA GLY A 9 -14.83 -8.00 -32.82
C GLY A 9 -15.39 -7.97 -31.40
N LEU A 10 -14.54 -8.01 -30.37
CA LEU A 10 -14.97 -7.93 -28.98
C LEU A 10 -15.52 -6.53 -28.66
N ALA A 11 -16.65 -6.49 -27.96
CA ALA A 11 -17.26 -5.25 -27.50
C ALA A 11 -16.30 -4.48 -26.57
N GLU A 12 -16.28 -3.15 -26.72
CA GLU A 12 -15.30 -2.26 -26.10
C GLU A 12 -15.27 -2.34 -24.57
N HIS A 13 -16.42 -2.58 -23.95
CA HIS A 13 -16.53 -2.81 -22.50
C HIS A 13 -15.76 -4.06 -22.03
N ILE A 14 -15.73 -5.15 -22.82
CA ILE A 14 -14.99 -6.39 -22.52
C ILE A 14 -13.49 -6.16 -22.68
N ILE A 15 -13.10 -5.37 -23.67
CA ILE A 15 -11.70 -4.99 -23.90
C ILE A 15 -11.18 -4.18 -22.72
N ILE A 16 -11.94 -3.19 -22.24
CA ILE A 16 -11.56 -2.34 -21.12
C ILE A 16 -11.50 -3.15 -19.82
N THR A 17 -12.59 -3.82 -19.43
CA THR A 17 -12.66 -4.53 -18.15
C THR A 17 -11.73 -5.74 -18.07
N ARG A 18 -11.63 -6.55 -19.13
CA ARG A 18 -10.92 -7.83 -19.08
C ARG A 18 -9.45 -7.75 -19.52
N HIS A 19 -9.09 -6.80 -20.39
CA HIS A 19 -7.73 -6.72 -20.96
C HIS A 19 -6.98 -5.45 -20.56
N ALA A 20 -7.64 -4.29 -20.56
CA ALA A 20 -6.98 -3.03 -20.18
C ALA A 20 -6.83 -2.93 -18.65
N LEU A 21 -7.91 -3.19 -17.89
CA LEU A 21 -7.94 -3.01 -16.44
C LEU A 21 -6.92 -3.90 -15.72
N LYS A 22 -6.88 -5.20 -16.06
CA LYS A 22 -5.92 -6.14 -15.47
C LYS A 22 -4.46 -5.74 -15.69
N ASN A 23 -4.11 -5.31 -16.90
CA ASN A 23 -2.74 -4.91 -17.21
C ASN A 23 -2.39 -3.53 -16.63
N ALA A 24 -3.36 -2.64 -16.47
CA ALA A 24 -3.17 -1.33 -15.86
C ALA A 24 -3.09 -1.39 -14.33
N LEU A 25 -3.74 -2.37 -13.69
CA LEU A 25 -3.75 -2.49 -12.23
C LEU A 25 -2.41 -2.95 -11.64
N ILE A 26 -1.60 -3.70 -12.40
CA ILE A 26 -0.28 -4.15 -11.95
C ILE A 26 0.61 -2.96 -11.52
N PRO A 27 0.91 -1.97 -12.38
CA PRO A 27 1.73 -0.83 -11.96
C PRO A 27 1.03 0.08 -10.94
N VAL A 28 -0.29 0.19 -10.98
CA VAL A 28 -1.06 1.00 -10.01
C VAL A 28 -0.91 0.45 -8.60
N LEU A 29 -1.03 -0.86 -8.42
CA LEU A 29 -0.89 -1.49 -7.11
C LEU A 29 0.55 -1.36 -6.56
N THR A 30 1.58 -1.38 -7.43
CA THR A 30 2.98 -1.18 -7.00
C THR A 30 3.18 0.22 -6.48
N LEU A 31 2.61 1.21 -7.19
CA LEU A 31 2.68 2.60 -6.79
C LEU A 31 1.91 2.85 -5.49
N LEU A 32 0.75 2.20 -5.32
CA LEU A 32 -0.01 2.27 -4.06
C LEU A 32 0.80 1.73 -2.87
N GLY A 33 1.49 0.59 -3.03
CA GLY A 33 2.37 0.06 -1.99
C GLY A 33 3.46 1.05 -1.57
N LEU A 34 4.08 1.73 -2.54
CA LEU A 34 5.11 2.74 -2.28
C LEU A 34 4.55 4.00 -1.61
N GLU A 35 3.41 4.49 -2.08
CA GLU A 35 2.68 5.63 -1.52
C GLU A 35 2.28 5.41 -0.07
N LEU A 36 1.87 4.20 0.30
CA LEU A 36 1.45 3.88 1.67
C LEU A 36 2.60 4.03 2.68
N GLY A 37 3.84 3.71 2.30
CA GLY A 37 5.03 4.01 3.10
C GLY A 37 5.29 5.51 3.26
N GLY A 38 5.04 6.27 2.19
CA GLY A 38 5.05 7.73 2.20
C GLY A 38 4.00 8.33 3.14
N LEU A 39 2.77 7.79 3.13
CA LEU A 39 1.67 8.25 3.99
C LEU A 39 1.94 8.00 5.47
N LEU A 40 2.51 6.85 5.84
CA LEU A 40 2.92 6.57 7.23
C LEU A 40 3.96 7.59 7.72
N THR A 41 4.96 7.89 6.89
CA THR A 41 5.99 8.88 7.21
C THR A 41 5.39 10.28 7.30
N GLY A 42 4.53 10.64 6.35
CA GLY A 42 3.80 11.90 6.34
C GLY A 42 2.92 12.07 7.58
N ALA A 43 2.24 11.02 8.03
CA ALA A 43 1.43 11.03 9.25
C ALA A 43 2.28 11.39 10.47
N ILE A 44 3.44 10.77 10.66
CA ILE A 44 4.37 11.09 11.76
C ILE A 44 4.80 12.57 11.72
N VAL A 45 5.10 13.09 10.52
CA VAL A 45 5.45 14.51 10.35
C VAL A 45 4.27 15.42 10.70
N THR A 46 3.05 15.08 10.26
CA THR A 46 1.87 15.88 10.59
C THR A 46 1.56 15.85 12.09
N GLU A 47 1.72 14.69 12.76
CA GLU A 47 1.53 14.57 14.20
C GLU A 47 2.52 15.43 14.99
N THR A 48 3.78 15.46 14.54
CA THR A 48 4.82 16.27 15.19
C THR A 48 4.69 17.76 14.96
N VAL A 49 4.38 18.18 13.73
CA VAL A 49 4.26 19.61 13.39
C VAL A 49 3.01 20.23 14.02
N PHE A 50 1.88 19.53 14.02
CA PHE A 50 0.63 20.02 14.58
C PHE A 50 0.41 19.65 16.05
N ALA A 51 1.38 18.99 16.69
CA ALA A 51 1.27 18.45 18.05
C ALA A 51 -0.01 17.62 18.26
N TYR A 52 -0.44 16.90 17.21
CA TYR A 52 -1.62 16.06 17.26
C TYR A 52 -1.28 14.79 18.06
N PRO A 53 -2.07 14.42 19.09
CA PRO A 53 -1.74 13.30 19.97
C PRO A 53 -1.90 11.97 19.22
N GLY A 54 -0.78 11.44 18.72
CA GLY A 54 -0.70 10.18 18.00
C GLY A 54 0.52 9.35 18.38
N ILE A 55 0.57 8.12 17.86
CA ILE A 55 1.62 7.14 18.18
C ILE A 55 2.97 7.54 17.57
N GLY A 56 2.98 8.24 16.44
CA GLY A 56 4.19 8.77 15.81
C GLY A 56 4.85 9.86 16.63
N LEU A 57 4.06 10.80 17.15
CA LEU A 57 4.53 11.81 18.10
C LEU A 57 5.06 11.17 19.40
N LEU A 58 4.38 10.17 19.93
CA LEU A 58 4.83 9.41 21.11
C LEU A 58 6.17 8.71 20.86
N LEU A 59 6.35 8.10 19.68
CA LEU A 59 7.59 7.44 19.30
C LEU A 59 8.76 8.45 19.21
N ILE A 60 8.56 9.58 18.54
CA ILE A 60 9.61 10.61 18.39
C ILE A 60 10.00 11.22 19.74
N SER A 61 9.02 11.57 20.57
CA SER A 61 9.28 12.11 21.91
C SER A 61 9.99 11.09 22.82
N SER A 62 9.62 9.81 22.75
CA SER A 62 10.25 8.74 23.52
C SER A 62 11.69 8.47 23.06
N ILE A 63 11.98 8.57 21.76
CA ILE A 63 13.35 8.51 21.23
C ILE A 63 14.20 9.66 21.79
N GLY A 64 13.66 10.87 21.82
CA GLY A 64 14.33 12.05 22.39
C GLY A 64 14.63 11.88 23.89
N ASN A 65 13.70 11.31 24.64
CA ASN A 65 13.83 11.04 26.07
C ASN A 65 14.62 9.76 26.40
N ARG A 66 15.07 9.01 25.39
CA ARG A 66 15.74 7.69 25.52
C ARG A 66 14.91 6.68 26.33
N ASP A 67 13.59 6.77 26.24
CA ASP A 67 12.69 5.84 26.89
C ASP A 67 12.48 4.60 26.01
N PHE A 68 13.45 3.69 26.08
CA PHE A 68 13.44 2.47 25.27
C PHE A 68 12.26 1.55 25.59
N ALA A 69 11.68 1.65 26.80
CA ALA A 69 10.53 0.84 27.19
C ALA A 69 9.27 1.19 26.39
N VAL A 70 9.14 2.45 25.95
CA VAL A 70 8.04 2.92 25.09
C VAL A 70 8.39 2.79 23.61
N VAL A 71 9.65 3.07 23.24
CA VAL A 71 10.10 2.99 21.83
C VAL A 71 9.96 1.59 21.26
N GLN A 72 10.32 0.57 22.02
CA GLN A 72 10.33 -0.82 21.55
C GLN A 72 8.93 -1.35 21.16
N PRO A 73 7.89 -1.25 22.00
CA PRO A 73 6.53 -1.65 21.59
C PRO A 73 5.93 -0.73 20.51
N ALA A 74 6.23 0.57 20.53
CA ALA A 74 5.75 1.48 19.49
C ALA A 74 6.31 1.11 18.11
N LEU A 75 7.61 0.80 18.02
CA LEU A 75 8.23 0.30 16.79
C LEU A 75 7.61 -1.02 16.32
N LEU A 76 7.31 -1.94 17.23
CA LEU A 76 6.65 -3.20 16.88
C LEU A 76 5.23 -2.97 16.32
N LEU A 77 4.47 -2.02 16.85
CA LEU A 77 3.16 -1.65 16.32
C LEU A 77 3.27 -1.08 14.90
N PHE A 78 4.23 -0.18 14.64
CA PHE A 78 4.47 0.34 13.29
C PHE A 78 4.90 -0.76 12.31
N ALA A 79 5.79 -1.66 12.74
CA ALA A 79 6.20 -2.80 11.92
C ALA A 79 5.03 -3.71 11.59
N LEU A 80 4.18 -4.03 12.57
CA LEU A 80 2.97 -4.83 12.37
C LEU A 80 2.01 -4.14 11.39
N GLN A 81 1.77 -2.85 11.55
CA GLN A 81 0.92 -2.07 10.65
C GLN A 81 1.46 -2.08 9.22
N PHE A 82 2.76 -1.93 9.03
CA PHE A 82 3.40 -2.00 7.72
C PHE A 82 3.25 -3.38 7.07
N VAL A 83 3.42 -4.46 7.85
CA VAL A 83 3.19 -5.83 7.37
C VAL A 83 1.72 -6.05 6.98
N LEU A 84 0.77 -5.57 7.80
CA LEU A 84 -0.66 -5.67 7.49
C LEU A 84 -1.03 -4.92 6.20
N ILE A 85 -0.46 -3.73 6.00
CA ILE A 85 -0.68 -2.96 4.78
C ILE A 85 -0.11 -3.68 3.55
N ASN A 86 1.12 -4.21 3.63
CA ASN A 86 1.69 -4.98 2.53
C ASN A 86 0.86 -6.24 2.23
N LEU A 87 0.42 -6.95 3.27
CA LEU A 87 -0.46 -8.11 3.10
C LEU A 87 -1.78 -7.73 2.42
N LEU A 88 -2.38 -6.59 2.77
CA LEU A 88 -3.58 -6.08 2.10
C LEU A 88 -3.31 -5.78 0.62
N VAL A 89 -2.15 -5.18 0.31
CA VAL A 89 -1.74 -4.92 -1.08
C VAL A 89 -1.57 -6.23 -1.85
N ASP A 90 -0.91 -7.23 -1.26
CA ASP A 90 -0.72 -8.55 -1.86
C ASP A 90 -2.04 -9.30 -2.08
N VAL A 91 -2.99 -9.20 -1.14
CA VAL A 91 -4.34 -9.75 -1.29
C VAL A 91 -5.11 -9.02 -2.41
N LEU A 92 -5.01 -7.69 -2.48
CA LEU A 92 -5.61 -6.90 -3.57
C LEU A 92 -5.04 -7.33 -4.93
N TYR A 93 -3.73 -7.58 -5.01
CA TYR A 93 -3.10 -8.17 -6.19
C TYR A 93 -3.69 -9.52 -6.57
N ALA A 94 -3.82 -10.44 -5.61
CA ALA A 94 -4.37 -11.77 -5.85
C ALA A 94 -5.84 -11.73 -6.35
N VAL A 95 -6.64 -10.81 -5.82
CA VAL A 95 -8.05 -10.62 -6.25
C VAL A 95 -8.13 -10.02 -7.65
N VAL A 96 -7.29 -9.03 -7.94
CA VAL A 96 -7.28 -8.33 -9.23
C VAL A 96 -6.75 -9.22 -10.36
N ASP A 97 -5.74 -10.04 -10.08
CA ASP A 97 -5.20 -10.97 -11.05
C ASP A 97 -5.22 -12.44 -10.59
N PRO A 98 -6.35 -13.16 -10.81
CA PRO A 98 -6.43 -14.61 -10.55
C PRO A 98 -5.55 -15.48 -11.46
N ARG A 99 -4.59 -14.92 -12.21
CA ARG A 99 -3.56 -15.66 -12.98
C ARG A 99 -2.22 -15.76 -12.26
N ILE A 100 -2.06 -15.16 -11.08
CA ILE A 100 -0.89 -15.36 -10.22
C ILE A 100 -1.02 -16.76 -9.57
N THR A 101 -0.94 -17.82 -10.39
CA THR A 101 -0.62 -19.15 -9.90
C THR A 101 0.86 -19.10 -9.57
N TYR A 102 1.18 -19.05 -8.27
CA TYR A 102 2.52 -19.37 -7.80
C TYR A 102 2.90 -20.72 -8.40
N ALA A 103 3.93 -20.73 -9.24
CA ALA A 103 4.63 -21.92 -9.70
C ALA A 103 5.88 -22.11 -8.86
#